data_AF-A0A4S8MIV0-F1
#
_entry.id   AF-A0A4S8MIV0-F1
#
_cell.length_a   1.000
_cell.length_b   1.000
_cell.length_c   1.000
_cell.angle_alpha   90.00
_cell.angle_beta   90.00
_cell.angle_gamma   90.00
#
_symmetry.space_group_name_H-M   'P 1'
#
loop_
_entity.id
_entity.type
_entity.pdbx_description
1 polymer ?
#
loop_
_entity_poly.entity_id
_entity_poly.type
_entity_poly.pdbx_seq_one_letter_code
_entity_poly.pdbx_strand_id
1 'polypeptide(L)'
;GDPALRTLDPSSFAQQAVTFLCLDFSGQSTRYNELPVDKSCPSGIRSQINFPSCWDGVNVDSEDHRSHVAFLSTGPDNGTCLDPSYPVTLPRIFMEVYWYTQAFDDRRNEAFTPSQPFVFSNGDPTGYGYHADFFNGWNPAVLQHALTSCTCNPYGDPTCCAAQGIFTLNQSSQCYISNTIDEKVFGNISTLPGANPVQAPCYEDYVASETPAILEPVYTYTTMEGTMLPSGTVATPAVTVDVTQKAAGTCIWTGSSMKTKTSSVTQSLVLVLIFWTLLELCS
;
A
#
# COMPACT_ATOMS: atom_id res chain seq x y z
N GLY A 1 -7.58 -2.93 5.52
CA GLY A 1 -6.42 -3.35 6.33
C GLY A 1 -6.46 -2.65 7.67
N ASP A 2 -5.46 -2.89 8.52
CA ASP A 2 -5.27 -2.16 9.77
C ASP A 2 -3.84 -1.59 9.80
N PRO A 3 -3.66 -0.27 9.59
CA PRO A 3 -2.33 0.34 9.53
C PRO A 3 -1.56 0.29 10.87
N ALA A 4 -2.23 -0.01 11.98
CA ALA A 4 -1.62 -0.18 13.30
C ALA A 4 -1.19 -1.63 13.59
N LEU A 5 -1.53 -2.60 12.74
CA LEU A 5 -1.21 -4.00 12.97
C LEU A 5 0.30 -4.28 12.93
N ARG A 6 0.85 -4.94 13.96
CA ARG A 6 2.29 -5.27 14.07
C ARG A 6 2.59 -6.75 14.27
N THR A 7 1.56 -7.58 14.30
CA THR A 7 1.68 -9.03 14.51
C THR A 7 0.70 -9.77 13.61
N LEU A 8 1.02 -11.02 13.32
CA LEU A 8 0.16 -11.92 12.55
C LEU A 8 -0.67 -12.80 13.49
N ASP A 9 -1.98 -12.75 13.33
CA ASP A 9 -2.92 -13.79 13.71
C ASP A 9 -3.07 -14.77 12.53
N PRO A 10 -2.47 -15.97 12.61
CA PRO A 10 -2.53 -16.95 11.53
C PRO A 10 -3.93 -17.54 11.34
N SER A 11 -4.90 -17.26 12.22
CA SER A 11 -6.30 -17.66 12.04
C SER A 11 -7.13 -16.61 11.27
N SER A 12 -6.62 -15.39 11.13
CA SER A 12 -7.32 -14.30 10.45
C SER A 12 -7.06 -14.30 8.95
N PHE A 13 -8.09 -14.58 8.14
CA PHE A 13 -7.97 -14.45 6.69
C PHE A 13 -7.67 -13.02 6.24
N ALA A 14 -8.17 -12.01 6.96
CA ALA A 14 -7.86 -10.61 6.66
C ALA A 14 -6.35 -10.32 6.76
N GLN A 15 -5.65 -10.94 7.72
CA GLN A 15 -4.21 -10.76 7.87
C GLN A 15 -3.41 -11.65 6.92
N GLN A 16 -3.86 -12.88 6.66
CA GLN A 16 -3.26 -13.76 5.65
C GLN A 16 -3.37 -13.21 4.22
N ALA A 17 -4.29 -12.27 3.99
CA ALA A 17 -4.51 -11.66 2.69
C ALA A 17 -3.39 -10.73 2.25
N VAL A 18 -2.56 -10.27 3.19
CA VAL A 18 -1.40 -9.42 2.96
C VAL A 18 -0.15 -10.28 3.02
N THR A 19 0.61 -10.32 1.92
CA THR A 19 1.88 -11.05 1.87
C THR A 19 2.92 -10.33 1.03
N PHE A 20 4.17 -10.76 1.15
CA PHE A 20 5.31 -10.18 0.46
C PHE A 20 6.05 -11.28 -0.30
N LEU A 21 6.38 -11.05 -1.56
CA LEU A 21 7.34 -11.88 -2.28
C LEU A 21 8.70 -11.20 -2.27
N CYS A 22 9.70 -11.96 -1.85
CA CYS A 22 11.09 -11.67 -2.16
C CYS A 22 11.35 -12.15 -3.58
N LEU A 23 11.42 -11.22 -4.54
CA LEU A 23 11.50 -11.56 -5.95
C LEU A 23 12.92 -11.97 -6.34
N ASP A 24 12.98 -13.05 -7.11
CA ASP A 24 14.16 -13.51 -7.83
C ASP A 24 13.72 -14.01 -9.20
N PHE A 25 13.92 -13.19 -10.23
CA PHE A 25 13.59 -13.53 -11.62
C PHE A 25 14.57 -14.53 -12.26
N SER A 26 15.71 -14.78 -11.62
CA SER A 26 16.70 -15.77 -12.06
C SER A 26 16.56 -17.12 -11.36
N GLY A 27 15.73 -17.19 -10.32
CA GLY A 27 15.56 -18.34 -9.47
C GLY A 27 14.12 -18.48 -8.98
N GLN A 28 13.96 -18.74 -7.69
CA GLN A 28 12.67 -18.92 -7.06
C GLN A 28 12.36 -17.74 -6.15
N SER A 29 11.21 -17.10 -6.40
CA SER A 29 10.69 -16.10 -5.48
C SER A 29 10.06 -16.77 -4.26
N THR A 30 10.31 -16.22 -3.07
CA THR A 30 9.81 -16.77 -1.79
C THR A 30 8.75 -15.85 -1.20
N ARG A 31 7.67 -16.44 -0.69
CA ARG A 31 6.56 -15.74 -0.04
C ARG A 31 6.79 -15.63 1.47
N TYR A 32 6.43 -14.48 2.02
CA TYR A 32 6.49 -14.12 3.44
C TYR A 32 5.17 -13.46 3.86
N ASN A 33 4.83 -13.54 5.14
CA ASN A 33 3.68 -12.80 5.71
C ASN A 33 4.09 -11.42 6.26
N GLU A 34 5.39 -11.11 6.22
CA GLU A 34 6.00 -9.88 6.67
C GLU A 34 7.07 -9.44 5.67
N LEU A 35 7.61 -8.24 5.83
CA LEU A 35 8.76 -7.79 5.07
C LEU A 35 9.93 -8.79 5.25
N PRO A 36 10.59 -9.27 4.19
CA PRO A 36 11.61 -10.32 4.28
C PRO A 36 12.76 -9.98 5.23
N VAL A 37 12.92 -10.73 6.32
CA VAL A 37 14.02 -10.55 7.29
C VAL A 37 15.22 -11.40 6.89
N ASP A 38 16.44 -10.89 7.11
CA ASP A 38 17.72 -11.56 6.80
C ASP A 38 17.83 -12.00 5.33
N LYS A 39 17.14 -11.27 4.44
CA LYS A 39 17.06 -11.60 3.02
C LYS A 39 17.18 -10.36 2.15
N SER A 40 18.16 -10.39 1.24
CA SER A 40 18.17 -9.54 0.04
C SER A 40 17.29 -10.16 -1.03
N CYS A 41 16.47 -9.33 -1.66
CA CYS A 41 15.57 -9.73 -2.75
C CYS A 41 16.13 -9.22 -4.06
N PRO A 42 16.80 -10.06 -4.88
CA PRO A 42 17.57 -9.62 -6.04
C PRO A 42 16.77 -8.84 -7.08
N SER A 43 15.47 -9.11 -7.17
CA SER A 43 14.54 -8.47 -8.10
C SER A 43 13.53 -7.56 -7.41
N GLY A 44 13.80 -7.17 -6.15
CA GLY A 44 12.94 -6.30 -5.35
C GLY A 44 11.95 -7.06 -4.47
N ILE A 45 11.16 -6.32 -3.71
CA ILE A 45 10.06 -6.86 -2.91
C ILE A 45 8.76 -6.59 -3.65
N ARG A 46 7.84 -7.55 -3.67
CA ARG A 46 6.46 -7.32 -4.11
C ARG A 46 5.51 -7.47 -2.95
N SER A 47 4.88 -6.38 -2.53
CA SER A 47 3.74 -6.49 -1.62
C SER A 47 2.51 -6.91 -2.43
N GLN A 48 1.66 -7.73 -1.81
CA GLN A 48 0.44 -8.18 -2.45
C GLN A 48 -0.69 -8.28 -1.43
N ILE A 49 -1.90 -7.89 -1.86
CA ILE A 49 -3.10 -7.88 -1.03
C ILE A 49 -4.29 -8.44 -1.80
N ASN A 50 -4.98 -9.41 -1.20
CA ASN A 50 -6.27 -9.90 -1.67
C ASN A 50 -7.40 -9.22 -0.92
N PHE A 51 -8.44 -8.82 -1.64
CA PHE A 51 -9.67 -8.34 -1.01
C PHE A 51 -10.62 -9.51 -0.71
N PRO A 52 -11.55 -9.34 0.25
CA PRO A 52 -12.71 -10.22 0.38
C PRO A 52 -13.39 -10.48 -0.97
N SER A 53 -13.88 -11.70 -1.18
CA SER A 53 -14.48 -12.13 -2.47
C SER A 53 -15.93 -12.61 -2.33
N CYS A 54 -16.50 -12.54 -1.13
CA CYS A 54 -17.89 -12.92 -0.85
C CYS A 54 -18.62 -11.70 -0.31
N TRP A 55 -19.84 -11.45 -0.79
CA TRP A 55 -20.67 -10.31 -0.45
C TRP A 55 -22.00 -10.78 0.11
N ASP A 56 -22.54 -10.02 1.06
CA ASP A 56 -23.82 -10.32 1.73
C ASP A 56 -25.05 -10.22 0.80
N GLY A 57 -24.87 -9.63 -0.39
CA GLY A 57 -25.94 -9.46 -1.37
C GLY A 57 -26.88 -8.28 -1.11
N VAL A 58 -26.61 -7.50 -0.06
CA VAL A 58 -27.51 -6.45 0.43
C VAL A 58 -26.78 -5.11 0.56
N ASN A 59 -25.67 -5.07 1.28
CA ASN A 59 -25.05 -3.82 1.72
C ASN A 59 -23.85 -3.46 0.84
N VAL A 60 -23.92 -2.33 0.13
CA VAL A 60 -22.76 -1.81 -0.62
C VAL A 60 -21.63 -1.32 0.29
N ASP A 61 -21.95 -1.06 1.55
CA ASP A 61 -21.03 -0.68 2.62
C ASP A 61 -21.69 -1.00 3.98
N SER A 62 -20.89 -1.15 5.03
CA SER A 62 -21.33 -1.38 6.40
C SER A 62 -20.78 -0.30 7.33
N GLU A 63 -21.35 -0.13 8.53
CA GLU A 63 -20.89 0.92 9.47
C GLU A 63 -19.41 0.75 9.87
N ASP A 64 -18.93 -0.49 9.89
CA ASP A 64 -17.52 -0.83 10.13
C ASP A 64 -16.68 -0.94 8.83
N HIS A 65 -17.28 -0.66 7.67
CA HIS A 65 -16.70 -0.78 6.33
C HIS A 65 -16.11 -2.17 5.99
N ARG A 66 -16.50 -3.22 6.73
CA ARG A 66 -15.88 -4.56 6.66
C ARG A 66 -16.91 -5.68 6.66
N SER A 67 -17.92 -5.61 7.52
CA SER A 67 -18.89 -6.70 7.77
C SER A 67 -19.84 -7.00 6.61
N HIS A 68 -19.89 -6.19 5.55
CA HIS A 68 -20.67 -6.48 4.35
C HIS A 68 -19.98 -7.49 3.41
N VAL A 69 -18.70 -7.81 3.64
CA VAL A 69 -17.92 -8.75 2.81
C VAL A 69 -17.13 -9.77 3.64
N ALA A 70 -16.82 -10.92 3.03
CA ALA A 70 -16.04 -12.00 3.63
C ALA A 70 -15.03 -12.61 2.65
N PHE A 71 -14.00 -13.25 3.22
CA PHE A 71 -13.04 -14.06 2.46
C PHE A 71 -13.64 -15.42 2.09
N LEU A 72 -13.01 -16.10 1.13
CA LEU A 72 -13.42 -17.44 0.70
C LEU A 72 -13.22 -18.46 1.84
N SER A 73 -13.94 -19.58 1.74
CA SER A 73 -13.97 -20.65 2.76
C SER A 73 -12.61 -21.22 3.17
N THR A 74 -11.59 -21.14 2.31
CA THR A 74 -10.24 -21.65 2.59
C THR A 74 -9.18 -20.56 2.68
N GLY A 75 -9.60 -19.29 2.70
CA GLY A 75 -8.72 -18.14 2.86
C GLY A 75 -8.71 -17.19 1.66
N PRO A 76 -7.73 -16.27 1.60
CA PRO A 76 -7.73 -15.18 0.63
C PRO A 76 -7.46 -15.60 -0.81
N ASP A 77 -6.73 -16.71 -0.99
CA ASP A 77 -6.22 -17.11 -2.30
C ASP A 77 -7.11 -18.09 -3.05
N ASN A 78 -7.93 -18.87 -2.34
CA ASN A 78 -8.75 -19.94 -2.91
C ASN A 78 -9.96 -20.25 -2.02
N GLY A 79 -10.96 -20.92 -2.59
CA GLY A 79 -12.14 -21.40 -1.91
C GLY A 79 -13.42 -20.93 -2.60
N THR A 80 -14.52 -20.96 -1.87
CA THR A 80 -15.84 -20.52 -2.34
C THR A 80 -16.58 -19.76 -1.25
N CYS A 81 -17.64 -19.07 -1.62
CA CYS A 81 -18.55 -18.41 -0.69
C CYS A 81 -19.54 -19.41 -0.09
N LEU A 82 -19.06 -20.21 0.88
CA LEU A 82 -19.87 -21.23 1.56
C LEU A 82 -20.69 -20.69 2.74
N ASP A 83 -20.34 -19.52 3.26
CA ASP A 83 -21.11 -18.87 4.31
C ASP A 83 -22.43 -18.35 3.71
N PRO A 84 -23.60 -18.84 4.16
CA PRO A 84 -24.88 -18.38 3.64
C PRO A 84 -25.15 -16.89 3.92
N SER A 85 -24.40 -16.26 4.83
CA SER A 85 -24.45 -14.82 5.10
C SER A 85 -23.77 -13.99 4.01
N TYR A 86 -22.91 -14.61 3.18
CA TYR A 86 -22.19 -13.96 2.09
C TYR A 86 -22.33 -14.75 0.79
N PRO A 87 -23.56 -14.94 0.25
CA PRO A 87 -23.82 -15.91 -0.82
C PRO A 87 -23.35 -15.44 -2.20
N VAL A 88 -22.97 -14.16 -2.37
CA VAL A 88 -22.64 -13.59 -3.67
C VAL A 88 -21.13 -13.54 -3.87
N THR A 89 -20.63 -14.27 -4.88
CA THR A 89 -19.23 -14.19 -5.28
C THR A 89 -18.94 -12.89 -6.04
N LEU A 90 -17.94 -12.14 -5.57
CA LEU A 90 -17.41 -10.96 -6.23
C LEU A 90 -16.26 -11.33 -7.19
N PRO A 91 -15.98 -10.51 -8.23
CA PRO A 91 -14.71 -10.56 -8.93
C PRO A 91 -13.55 -10.40 -7.95
N ARG A 92 -12.51 -11.25 -8.08
CA ARG A 92 -11.32 -11.17 -7.23
C ARG A 92 -10.58 -9.86 -7.51
N ILE A 93 -10.44 -9.03 -6.49
CA ILE A 93 -9.54 -7.87 -6.50
C ILE A 93 -8.25 -8.30 -5.82
N PHE A 94 -7.17 -8.30 -6.59
CA PHE A 94 -5.83 -8.63 -6.13
C PHE A 94 -4.89 -7.52 -6.59
N MET A 95 -4.18 -6.91 -5.65
CA MET A 95 -3.27 -5.82 -5.94
C MET A 95 -1.83 -6.25 -5.66
N GLU A 96 -0.94 -5.91 -6.58
CA GLU A 96 0.49 -6.17 -6.49
C GLU A 96 1.24 -4.86 -6.64
N VAL A 97 2.15 -4.56 -5.71
CA VAL A 97 3.03 -3.39 -5.80
C VAL A 97 4.48 -3.87 -5.76
N TYR A 98 5.23 -3.48 -6.78
CA TYR A 98 6.64 -3.82 -6.93
C TYR A 98 7.50 -2.69 -6.38
N TRP A 99 8.34 -3.02 -5.41
CA TRP A 99 9.27 -2.12 -4.74
C TRP A 99 10.69 -2.41 -5.25
N TYR A 100 11.34 -1.38 -5.82
CA TYR A 100 12.71 -1.47 -6.34
C TYR A 100 13.75 -1.40 -5.20
N THR A 101 13.67 -2.34 -4.27
CA THR A 101 14.46 -2.36 -3.02
C THR A 101 15.91 -2.78 -3.22
N GLN A 102 16.20 -3.55 -4.26
CA GLN A 102 17.56 -4.03 -4.57
C GLN A 102 18.55 -2.89 -4.85
N ALA A 103 18.08 -1.72 -5.28
CA ALA A 103 18.93 -0.54 -5.47
C ALA A 103 19.54 0.01 -4.17
N PHE A 104 19.08 -0.48 -3.02
CA PHE A 104 19.48 -0.04 -1.70
C PHE A 104 20.31 -1.09 -0.96
N ASP A 105 20.56 -2.26 -1.58
CA ASP A 105 21.23 -3.37 -0.91
C ASP A 105 22.67 -3.04 -0.49
N ASP A 106 23.40 -2.26 -1.29
CA ASP A 106 24.76 -1.80 -0.95
C ASP A 106 24.80 -0.87 0.27
N ARG A 107 23.66 -0.25 0.63
CA ARG A 107 23.51 0.66 1.78
C ARG A 107 22.81 0.01 2.96
N ARG A 108 22.49 -1.28 2.88
CA ARG A 108 21.75 -1.99 3.93
C ARG A 108 22.44 -1.92 5.30
N ASN A 109 23.77 -1.93 5.33
CA ASN A 109 24.56 -1.81 6.57
C ASN A 109 24.52 -0.40 7.20
N GLU A 110 24.05 0.61 6.48
CA GLU A 110 23.86 1.97 7.00
C GLU A 110 22.49 2.14 7.70
N ALA A 111 21.57 1.19 7.50
CA ALA A 111 20.26 1.24 8.11
C ALA A 111 20.30 0.93 9.60
N PHE A 112 19.30 1.43 10.34
CA PHE A 112 19.14 1.14 11.76
C PHE A 112 18.98 -0.37 12.03
N THR A 113 18.36 -1.08 11.09
CA THR A 113 18.16 -2.54 11.10
C THR A 113 18.68 -3.14 9.80
N PRO A 114 19.96 -3.56 9.73
CA PRO A 114 20.53 -4.11 8.49
C PRO A 114 19.85 -5.39 7.99
N SER A 115 19.31 -6.22 8.88
CA SER A 115 18.58 -7.44 8.50
C SER A 115 17.29 -7.16 7.71
N GLN A 116 16.67 -6.00 7.92
CA GLN A 116 15.49 -5.51 7.21
C GLN A 116 15.44 -3.96 7.29
N PRO A 117 15.96 -3.24 6.28
CA PRO A 117 16.10 -1.79 6.31
C PRO A 117 14.86 -1.02 5.87
N PHE A 118 13.82 -1.70 5.37
CA PHE A 118 12.65 -1.09 4.76
C PHE A 118 11.52 -0.87 5.77
N VAL A 119 10.81 0.25 5.61
CA VAL A 119 9.74 0.73 6.49
C VAL A 119 8.67 1.37 5.63
N PHE A 120 7.40 1.15 5.96
CA PHE A 120 6.29 1.89 5.36
C PHE A 120 6.14 3.29 5.97
N SER A 121 5.57 4.24 5.22
CA SER A 121 5.45 5.64 5.63
C SER A 121 4.59 5.85 6.89
N ASN A 122 3.67 4.92 7.20
CA ASN A 122 2.93 4.87 8.47
C ASN A 122 3.79 4.43 9.67
N GLY A 123 5.09 4.21 9.46
CA GLY A 123 6.02 3.83 10.50
C GLY A 123 6.14 2.32 10.72
N ASP A 124 5.55 1.48 9.87
CA ASP A 124 5.57 0.03 10.05
C ASP A 124 6.86 -0.61 9.47
N PRO A 125 7.75 -1.19 10.31
CA PRO A 125 8.93 -1.92 9.85
C PRO A 125 8.66 -3.42 9.61
N THR A 126 7.46 -3.90 9.91
CA THR A 126 7.09 -5.33 9.83
C THR A 126 6.37 -5.67 8.53
N GLY A 127 5.56 -4.75 8.01
CA GLY A 127 4.71 -4.95 6.84
C GLY A 127 3.30 -5.42 7.16
N TYR A 128 2.98 -5.76 8.41
CA TYR A 128 1.62 -6.17 8.80
C TYR A 128 0.59 -5.03 8.70
N GLY A 129 1.04 -3.78 8.79
CA GLY A 129 0.21 -2.59 8.62
C GLY A 129 -0.06 -2.21 7.16
N TYR A 130 0.40 -3.02 6.20
CA TYR A 130 0.13 -2.78 4.78
C TYR A 130 -1.37 -2.89 4.50
N HIS A 131 -1.89 -1.91 3.76
CA HIS A 131 -3.29 -1.86 3.36
C HIS A 131 -3.40 -1.36 1.94
N ALA A 132 -4.58 -1.54 1.36
CA ALA A 132 -4.96 -0.95 0.10
C ALA A 132 -6.44 -0.58 0.16
N ASP A 133 -6.77 0.46 -0.57
CA ASP A 133 -8.12 0.87 -0.87
C ASP A 133 -8.33 0.69 -2.37
N PHE A 134 -9.54 0.31 -2.75
CA PHE A 134 -9.92 0.14 -4.15
C PHE A 134 -11.17 0.95 -4.43
N PHE A 135 -11.11 1.74 -5.49
CA PHE A 135 -12.24 2.44 -6.05
C PHE A 135 -12.40 2.05 -7.52
N ASN A 136 -13.62 1.67 -7.91
CA ASN A 136 -13.90 1.27 -9.28
C ASN A 136 -14.32 2.48 -10.12
N GLY A 137 -13.49 2.85 -11.10
CA GLY A 137 -13.78 3.84 -12.13
C GLY A 137 -14.07 3.22 -13.50
N TRP A 138 -14.68 2.04 -13.58
CA TRP A 138 -15.12 1.48 -14.86
C TRP A 138 -16.57 1.88 -15.14
N ASN A 139 -16.87 2.14 -16.42
CA ASN A 139 -18.25 2.14 -16.88
C ASN A 139 -18.91 0.79 -16.53
N PRO A 140 -20.05 0.76 -15.81
CA PRO A 140 -20.65 -0.48 -15.34
C PRO A 140 -20.97 -1.49 -16.44
N ALA A 141 -21.43 -1.02 -17.61
CA ALA A 141 -21.77 -1.91 -18.73
C ALA A 141 -20.52 -2.55 -19.35
N VAL A 142 -19.42 -1.79 -19.45
CA VAL A 142 -18.15 -2.30 -19.96
C VAL A 142 -17.54 -3.31 -18.99
N LEU A 143 -17.52 -3.00 -17.69
CA LEU A 143 -17.02 -3.93 -16.68
C LEU A 143 -17.84 -5.23 -16.66
N GLN A 144 -19.18 -5.12 -16.70
CA GLN A 144 -20.05 -6.28 -16.75
C GLN A 144 -19.79 -7.15 -17.99
N HIS A 145 -19.56 -6.52 -19.14
CA HIS A 145 -19.22 -7.24 -20.36
C HIS A 145 -17.86 -7.93 -20.26
N ALA A 146 -16.85 -7.24 -19.72
CA ALA A 146 -15.52 -7.82 -19.49
C ALA A 146 -15.60 -9.06 -18.57
N LEU A 147 -16.29 -8.94 -17.44
CA LEU A 147 -16.41 -10.03 -16.46
C LEU A 147 -17.16 -11.26 -17.01
N THR A 148 -18.12 -11.07 -17.90
CA THR A 148 -18.97 -12.17 -18.41
C THR A 148 -18.48 -12.77 -19.73
N SER A 149 -17.75 -12.00 -20.53
CA SER A 149 -17.38 -12.37 -21.90
C SER A 149 -15.87 -12.57 -22.08
N CYS A 150 -15.04 -12.01 -21.19
CA CYS A 150 -13.59 -12.16 -21.26
C CYS A 150 -13.05 -13.25 -20.33
N THR A 151 -13.15 -14.51 -20.77
CA THR A 151 -12.59 -15.67 -20.05
C THR A 151 -11.38 -16.25 -20.78
N CYS A 152 -10.38 -15.41 -21.05
CA CYS A 152 -9.30 -15.77 -21.98
C CYS A 152 -8.26 -16.72 -21.37
N ASN A 153 -7.88 -16.52 -20.11
CA ASN A 153 -7.00 -17.42 -19.38
C ASN A 153 -7.29 -17.35 -17.87
N PRO A 154 -6.85 -18.33 -17.07
CA PRO A 154 -7.11 -18.33 -15.62
C PRO A 154 -6.33 -17.23 -14.86
N TYR A 155 -5.45 -16.49 -15.53
CA TYR A 155 -4.60 -15.47 -14.93
C TYR A 155 -5.09 -14.03 -15.17
N GLY A 156 -6.19 -13.84 -15.93
CA GLY A 156 -6.81 -12.54 -16.14
C GLY A 156 -6.08 -11.62 -17.13
N ASP A 157 -5.43 -12.16 -18.17
CA ASP A 157 -4.78 -11.34 -19.20
C ASP A 157 -5.78 -10.46 -19.97
N PRO A 158 -5.65 -9.11 -19.90
CA PRO A 158 -6.59 -8.19 -20.53
C PRO A 158 -6.42 -8.07 -22.05
N THR A 159 -5.31 -8.56 -22.62
CA THR A 159 -4.98 -8.38 -24.05
C THR A 159 -6.03 -9.01 -24.96
N CYS A 160 -6.57 -10.16 -24.57
CA CYS A 160 -7.61 -10.85 -25.31
C CYS A 160 -8.96 -10.12 -25.22
N CYS A 161 -9.31 -9.52 -24.07
CA CYS A 161 -10.51 -8.66 -23.97
C CYS A 161 -10.39 -7.45 -24.92
N ALA A 162 -9.19 -6.87 -25.00
CA ALA A 162 -8.92 -5.77 -25.91
C ALA A 162 -8.97 -6.22 -27.38
N ALA A 163 -8.46 -7.40 -27.71
CA ALA A 163 -8.55 -7.98 -29.05
C ALA A 163 -10.00 -8.28 -29.48
N GLN A 164 -10.89 -8.56 -28.52
CA GLN A 164 -12.33 -8.69 -28.74
C GLN A 164 -13.04 -7.34 -28.88
N GLY A 165 -12.35 -6.22 -28.64
CA GLY A 165 -12.92 -4.87 -28.74
C GLY A 165 -13.77 -4.47 -27.54
N ILE A 166 -13.67 -5.17 -26.39
CA ILE A 166 -14.43 -4.81 -25.17
C ILE A 166 -13.96 -3.46 -24.63
N PHE A 167 -12.65 -3.21 -24.66
CA PHE A 167 -12.03 -1.93 -24.29
C PHE A 167 -10.72 -1.76 -25.06
N THR A 168 -10.21 -0.52 -25.11
CA THR A 168 -8.88 -0.26 -25.66
C THR A 168 -7.85 -0.33 -24.55
N LEU A 169 -6.82 -1.16 -24.72
CA LEU A 169 -5.70 -1.22 -23.78
C LEU A 169 -4.61 -0.24 -24.24
N ASN A 170 -4.49 0.89 -23.56
CA ASN A 170 -3.42 1.86 -23.81
C ASN A 170 -2.48 1.94 -22.60
N GLN A 171 -1.33 1.28 -22.71
CA GLN A 171 -0.28 1.29 -21.68
C GLN A 171 0.67 2.48 -21.79
N SER A 172 0.54 3.30 -22.83
CA SER A 172 1.42 4.44 -23.08
C SER A 172 0.87 5.74 -22.49
N SER A 173 -0.41 5.79 -22.13
CA SER A 173 -1.00 6.95 -21.46
C SER A 173 -0.33 7.19 -20.11
N GLN A 174 0.17 8.41 -19.92
CA GLN A 174 0.66 8.89 -18.63
C GLN A 174 -0.35 9.89 -18.08
N CYS A 175 -0.82 9.67 -16.86
CA CYS A 175 -1.71 10.57 -16.14
C CYS A 175 -1.22 10.68 -14.70
N TYR A 176 -1.07 11.91 -14.23
CA TYR A 176 -0.58 12.21 -12.89
C TYR A 176 -1.51 13.23 -12.24
N ILE A 177 -1.50 13.26 -10.90
CA ILE A 177 -2.11 14.34 -10.12
C ILE A 177 -1.04 15.17 -9.45
N SER A 178 -1.32 16.46 -9.29
CA SER A 178 -0.53 17.32 -8.42
C SER A 178 -0.62 16.83 -6.97
N ASN A 179 0.41 17.13 -6.18
CA ASN A 179 0.38 16.86 -4.75
C ASN A 179 -0.85 17.50 -4.10
N THR A 180 -1.51 16.74 -3.23
CA THR A 180 -2.64 17.21 -2.40
C THR A 180 -2.19 17.56 -0.98
N ILE A 181 -1.00 17.12 -0.61
CA ILE A 181 -0.37 17.32 0.70
C ILE A 181 0.93 18.10 0.47
N ASP A 182 1.11 19.21 1.18
CA ASP A 182 2.34 20.00 1.17
C ASP A 182 3.38 19.36 2.10
N GLU A 183 4.02 18.31 1.61
CA GLU A 183 5.04 17.57 2.35
C GLU A 183 6.15 17.05 1.44
N LYS A 184 7.38 17.02 1.96
CA LYS A 184 8.51 16.43 1.26
C LYS A 184 8.49 14.91 1.39
N VAL A 185 8.15 14.23 0.30
CA VAL A 185 8.07 12.75 0.23
C VAL A 185 9.17 12.09 -0.63
N PHE A 186 10.05 12.89 -1.22
CA PHE A 186 11.13 12.41 -2.09
C PHE A 186 12.53 12.76 -1.57
N GLY A 187 13.49 11.92 -1.94
CA GLY A 187 14.91 12.08 -1.61
C GLY A 187 15.22 11.73 -0.16
N ASN A 188 16.29 12.33 0.36
CA ASN A 188 16.68 12.12 1.76
C ASN A 188 15.81 13.00 2.67
N ILE A 189 15.09 12.37 3.58
CA ILE A 189 14.18 13.00 4.54
C ILE A 189 14.60 12.60 5.98
N SER A 190 14.38 13.51 6.93
CA SER A 190 14.76 13.29 8.34
C SER A 190 13.68 12.58 9.16
N THR A 191 12.46 12.56 8.65
CA THR A 191 11.25 12.00 9.29
C THR A 191 10.38 11.40 8.19
N LEU A 192 9.63 10.34 8.49
CA LEU A 192 8.68 9.79 7.51
C LEU A 192 7.54 10.79 7.27
N PRO A 193 6.87 10.72 6.10
CA PRO A 193 5.71 11.55 5.83
C PRO A 193 4.63 11.44 6.93
N GLY A 194 3.96 12.54 7.23
CA GLY A 194 3.03 12.69 8.35
C GLY A 194 3.73 12.72 9.71
N ALA A 195 5.02 13.06 9.75
CA ALA A 195 5.87 13.00 10.94
C ALA A 195 5.91 11.62 11.63
N ASN A 196 5.54 10.54 10.93
CA ASN A 196 5.46 9.21 11.52
C ASN A 196 6.87 8.70 11.96
N PRO A 197 7.05 8.21 13.19
CA PRO A 197 8.26 7.54 13.59
C PRO A 197 8.21 6.11 13.10
N VAL A 198 9.38 5.51 13.00
CA VAL A 198 9.45 4.05 12.90
C VAL A 198 8.92 3.48 14.20
N GLN A 199 7.77 2.83 14.11
CA GLN A 199 7.13 2.16 15.22
C GLN A 199 7.79 0.82 15.41
N ALA A 200 8.46 0.63 16.54
CA ALA A 200 8.75 -0.72 16.99
C ALA A 200 7.42 -1.50 17.07
N PRO A 201 7.43 -2.84 16.99
CA PRO A 201 6.24 -3.69 17.07
C PRO A 201 5.48 -3.64 18.44
N CYS A 202 5.72 -2.61 19.24
CA CYS A 202 5.22 -2.36 20.60
C CYS A 202 4.64 -0.94 20.77
N TYR A 203 4.36 -0.20 19.69
CA TYR A 203 3.63 1.07 19.78
C TYR A 203 2.20 0.85 19.27
N GLU A 204 1.23 0.93 20.17
CA GLU A 204 -0.19 0.77 19.79
C GLU A 204 -0.87 2.10 19.43
N ASP A 205 -0.31 3.26 19.82
CA ASP A 205 -1.00 4.55 19.64
C ASP A 205 -0.03 5.71 19.29
N TYR A 206 0.54 5.68 18.08
CA TYR A 206 1.26 6.85 17.57
C TYR A 206 0.28 7.91 17.06
N VAL A 207 0.46 9.16 17.53
CA VAL A 207 -0.26 10.33 17.00
C VAL A 207 0.74 11.30 16.40
N ALA A 208 0.57 11.66 15.13
CA ALA A 208 1.44 12.64 14.48
C ALA A 208 1.46 13.97 15.24
N SER A 209 2.66 14.49 15.50
CA SER A 209 2.82 15.84 16.07
C SER A 209 2.56 16.93 15.03
N GLU A 210 2.55 16.57 13.75
CA GLU A 210 2.39 17.50 12.62
C GLU A 210 1.41 16.91 11.61
N THR A 211 0.41 17.69 11.27
CA THR A 211 -0.48 17.45 10.14
C THR A 211 -0.07 18.41 9.03
N PRO A 212 0.44 17.93 7.88
CA PRO A 212 0.84 18.78 6.77
C PRO A 212 -0.32 19.61 6.19
N ALA A 213 0.00 20.66 5.44
CA ALA A 213 -1.00 21.48 4.79
C ALA A 213 -1.67 20.74 3.62
N ILE A 214 -2.95 21.05 3.36
CA ILE A 214 -3.71 20.51 2.23
C ILE A 214 -3.66 21.52 1.08
N LEU A 215 -3.34 21.03 -0.12
CA LEU A 215 -3.22 21.79 -1.35
C LEU A 215 -4.47 21.64 -2.22
N GLU A 216 -5.01 22.77 -2.70
CA GLU A 216 -6.13 22.80 -3.65
C GLU A 216 -5.96 23.92 -4.69
N PRO A 217 -6.55 23.78 -5.90
CA PRO A 217 -7.20 22.57 -6.41
C PRO A 217 -6.17 21.51 -6.81
N VAL A 218 -6.64 20.27 -6.99
CA VAL A 218 -5.84 19.18 -7.59
C VAL A 218 -5.84 19.35 -9.10
N TYR A 219 -4.64 19.30 -9.71
CA TYR A 219 -4.47 19.37 -11.15
C TYR A 219 -4.11 18.00 -11.71
N THR A 220 -4.61 17.66 -12.89
CA THR A 220 -4.14 16.52 -13.68
C THR A 220 -3.16 16.97 -14.76
N TYR A 221 -2.17 16.12 -15.06
CA TYR A 221 -1.19 16.39 -16.11
C TYR A 221 -0.65 15.08 -16.70
N THR A 222 -0.08 15.15 -17.91
CA THR A 222 0.34 13.96 -18.69
C THR A 222 1.85 13.82 -18.88
N THR A 223 2.66 14.72 -18.31
CA THR A 223 4.12 14.72 -18.47
C THR A 223 4.83 14.98 -17.14
N MET A 224 5.84 14.17 -16.80
CA MET A 224 6.71 14.42 -15.63
C MET A 224 7.92 15.32 -15.96
N GLU A 225 8.13 15.68 -17.22
CA GLU A 225 9.26 16.51 -17.67
C GLU A 225 8.81 17.95 -17.96
N GLY A 226 9.49 18.93 -17.33
CA GLY A 226 9.24 20.37 -17.50
C GLY A 226 9.65 21.18 -16.27
N THR A 227 9.85 22.49 -16.43
CA THR A 227 10.05 23.40 -15.29
C THR A 227 8.69 23.78 -14.71
N MET A 228 8.42 23.24 -13.52
CA MET A 228 7.21 23.39 -12.70
C MET A 228 5.99 22.55 -13.13
N LEU A 229 5.84 21.41 -12.45
CA LEU A 229 4.57 20.67 -12.42
C LEU A 229 3.48 21.55 -11.78
N PRO A 230 2.22 21.47 -12.23
CA PRO A 230 1.14 22.23 -11.62
C PRO A 230 0.99 21.83 -10.15
N SER A 231 0.75 22.82 -9.30
CA SER A 231 0.58 22.62 -7.85
C SER A 231 -0.59 23.46 -7.36
N GLY A 232 -1.35 22.89 -6.43
CA GLY A 232 -2.34 23.62 -5.66
C GLY A 232 -1.70 24.69 -4.76
N THR A 233 -2.55 25.52 -4.19
CA THR A 233 -2.21 26.46 -3.11
C THR A 233 -2.71 25.91 -1.78
N VAL A 234 -2.11 26.33 -0.67
CA VAL A 234 -2.54 25.92 0.68
C VAL A 234 -3.98 26.36 0.92
N ALA A 235 -4.88 25.39 0.96
CA ALA A 235 -6.28 25.56 1.30
C ALA A 235 -6.53 25.35 2.79
N THR A 236 -5.85 24.35 3.37
CA THR A 236 -5.83 24.11 4.83
C THR A 236 -4.40 24.20 5.33
N PRO A 237 -4.07 25.11 6.26
CA PRO A 237 -2.71 25.26 6.76
C PRO A 237 -2.28 24.04 7.58
N ALA A 238 -0.97 23.80 7.64
CA ALA A 238 -0.39 22.78 8.50
C ALA A 238 -0.67 23.09 9.98
N VAL A 239 -0.86 22.04 10.78
CA VAL A 239 -1.11 22.14 12.22
C VAL A 239 -0.06 21.33 12.96
N THR A 240 0.54 21.93 13.99
CA THR A 240 1.45 21.24 14.90
C THR A 240 0.81 21.14 16.28
N VAL A 241 0.83 19.95 16.86
CA VAL A 241 0.29 19.68 18.20
C VAL A 241 1.33 18.98 19.07
N ASP A 242 1.38 19.36 20.35
CA ASP A 242 2.21 18.67 21.32
C ASP A 242 1.57 17.32 21.67
N VAL A 243 2.18 16.23 21.22
CA VAL A 243 1.77 14.86 21.53
C VAL A 243 2.68 14.26 22.59
N THR A 244 2.10 13.70 23.65
CA THR A 244 2.82 12.86 24.60
C THR A 244 2.51 11.41 24.29
N GLN A 245 3.51 10.65 23.87
CA GLN A 245 3.35 9.25 23.52
C GLN A 245 4.05 8.35 24.52
N LYS A 246 3.40 7.24 24.85
CA LYS A 246 3.91 6.23 25.76
C LYS A 246 4.08 4.92 25.00
N ALA A 247 5.32 4.44 24.91
CA ALA A 247 5.57 3.07 24.45
C ALA A 247 4.91 2.07 25.42
N ALA A 248 4.17 1.10 24.93
CA ALA A 248 3.50 0.09 25.74
C ALA A 248 3.71 -1.31 25.13
N GLY A 249 4.43 -2.19 25.83
CA GLY A 249 4.67 -3.57 25.40
C GLY A 249 6.15 -3.98 25.43
N THR A 250 6.42 -5.28 25.26
CA THR A 250 7.77 -5.82 25.06
C THR A 250 8.18 -5.65 23.60
N CYS A 251 9.07 -4.70 23.35
CA CYS A 251 9.59 -4.43 22.02
C CYS A 251 10.47 -5.58 21.54
N ILE A 252 10.22 -6.04 20.30
CA ILE A 252 11.08 -7.02 19.62
C ILE A 252 12.47 -6.42 19.34
N TRP A 253 12.60 -5.09 19.43
CA TRP A 253 13.87 -4.36 19.34
C TRP A 253 14.14 -3.56 20.62
N THR A 254 15.26 -3.84 21.29
CA THR A 254 15.80 -3.06 22.41
C THR A 254 16.60 -1.84 21.94
N GLY A 255 16.21 -1.23 20.82
CA GLY A 255 16.74 0.06 20.40
C GLY A 255 16.16 1.14 21.29
N SER A 256 16.97 1.68 22.20
CA SER A 256 16.55 2.76 23.08
C SER A 256 16.00 3.93 22.26
N SER A 257 14.75 4.33 22.53
CA SER A 257 14.25 5.65 22.13
C SER A 257 15.05 6.69 22.92
N MET A 258 16.22 7.06 22.38
CA MET A 258 16.97 8.19 22.87
C MET A 258 16.51 9.42 22.12
N LYS A 259 15.87 10.35 22.84
CA LYS A 259 15.86 11.77 22.46
C LYS A 259 17.31 12.27 22.52
N THR A 260 18.07 12.08 21.45
CA THR A 260 19.38 12.73 21.32
C THR A 260 19.20 13.98 20.47
N LYS A 261 19.14 15.13 21.16
CA LYS A 261 19.34 16.44 20.56
C LYS A 261 20.82 16.53 20.18
N THR A 262 21.19 16.01 19.01
CA THR A 262 22.55 16.12 18.48
C THR A 262 22.51 16.41 16.99
N SER A 263 23.12 17.54 16.65
CA SER A 263 23.46 17.95 15.29
C SER A 263 24.44 16.92 14.71
N SER A 264 23.93 15.97 13.95
CA SER A 264 24.68 15.21 12.95
C SER A 264 23.67 14.67 11.94
N VAL A 265 23.76 15.16 10.71
CA VAL A 265 22.88 14.78 9.61
C VAL A 265 23.25 13.38 9.16
N THR A 266 22.59 12.36 9.72
CA THR A 266 22.54 11.01 9.15
C THR A 266 21.28 10.92 8.30
N GLN A 267 21.49 10.75 6.99
CA GLN A 267 20.45 10.80 5.96
C GLN A 267 19.83 9.41 5.77
N SER A 268 18.51 9.34 5.83
CA SER A 268 17.74 8.17 5.40
C SER A 268 17.08 8.47 4.06
N LEU A 269 17.25 7.56 3.10
CA LEU A 269 16.60 7.62 1.79
C LEU A 269 15.29 6.84 1.90
N VAL A 270 14.16 7.54 1.81
CA VAL A 270 12.82 6.96 1.88
C VAL A 270 12.16 7.15 0.53
N LEU A 271 11.72 6.06 -0.10
CA LEU A 271 10.93 6.08 -1.32
C LEU A 271 9.47 5.84 -0.93
N VAL A 272 8.66 6.89 -0.92
CA VAL A 272 7.21 6.77 -0.71
C VAL A 272 6.52 6.72 -2.07
N LEU A 273 5.86 5.61 -2.38
CA LEU A 273 5.00 5.47 -3.54
C LEU A 273 3.54 5.51 -3.07
N ILE A 274 2.88 6.64 -3.27
CA ILE A 274 1.44 6.78 -3.11
C ILE A 274 0.80 6.36 -4.43
N PHE A 275 0.17 5.19 -4.46
CA PHE A 275 -0.61 4.73 -5.62
C PHE A 275 -2.07 5.13 -5.43
N TRP A 276 -2.52 6.13 -6.17
CA TRP A 276 -3.93 6.35 -6.50
C TRP A 276 -4.10 6.05 -7.98
N THR A 277 -4.99 5.11 -8.32
CA THR A 277 -5.28 4.77 -9.72
C THR A 277 -6.16 5.87 -10.33
N LEU A 278 -5.55 6.71 -11.16
CA LEU A 278 -6.20 7.77 -11.93
C LEU A 278 -6.34 7.34 -13.39
N LEU A 279 -7.50 6.79 -13.75
CA LEU A 279 -7.82 6.51 -15.15
C LEU A 279 -8.94 7.40 -15.71
N GLU A 280 -9.80 7.99 -14.88
CA GLU A 280 -10.96 8.77 -15.37
C GLU A 280 -10.78 10.29 -15.36
N LEU A 281 -9.75 10.86 -14.70
CA LEU A 281 -9.57 12.32 -14.65
C LEU A 281 -8.71 12.90 -15.78
N CYS A 282 -8.15 12.05 -16.66
CA CYS A 282 -7.34 12.47 -17.82
C CYS A 282 -8.04 12.25 -19.17
N SER A 283 -9.31 11.79 -19.16
CA SER A 283 -10.13 11.59 -20.36
C SER A 283 -11.08 12.75 -20.62
#